data_AF-A0A9D3X6Y5-F1
#
_entry.id   AF-A0A9D3X6Y5-F1
#
_cell.length_a   1.000
_cell.length_b   1.000
_cell.length_c   1.000
_cell.angle_alpha   90.00
_cell.angle_beta   90.00
_cell.angle_gamma   90.00
#
_symmetry.space_group_name_H-M   'P 1'
#
loop_
_entity.id
_entity.type
_entity.pdbx_description
1 polymer ?
#
loop_
_entity_poly.entity_id
_entity_poly.type
_entity_poly.pdbx_seq_one_letter_code
_entity_poly.pdbx_strand_id
1 'polypeptide(L)'
;MPWRLLGTRQGRRSQNPQPSDMSDEDEYVRAHWREDTFFGNQFLNGVHPMVIQRCTGLPCNFPVTPAMVASSLGESCSLQDELEKGNIFLADYKILEGVPVNTINGYQQYIAAPLCLLHLQPSGELVPIAIQLSQCPGPDSPIFLPSDSEWDWILAKTWVRYAEFLVHEAVSHLLLTHLIDEAFALATLRQLPMCHPLFKKFLLEVFPSDYKICGFRVLYKVL
;
A
#
# COMPACT_ATOMS: atom_id res chain seq x y z
N MET A 1 32.60 6.43 35.20
CA MET A 1 33.10 6.16 33.84
C MET A 1 32.10 6.74 32.85
N PRO A 2 32.36 7.92 32.26
CA PRO A 2 31.40 8.58 31.37
C PRO A 2 31.44 7.96 29.97
N TRP A 3 30.26 7.67 29.44
CA TRP A 3 30.03 7.16 28.09
C TRP A 3 30.49 8.18 27.05
N ARG A 4 31.61 7.89 26.35
CA ARG A 4 31.99 8.62 25.14
C ARG A 4 31.00 8.25 24.03
N LEU A 5 30.24 9.23 23.56
CA LEU A 5 29.51 9.17 22.30
C LEU A 5 30.53 8.99 21.17
N LEU A 6 30.55 7.80 20.56
CA LEU A 6 31.23 7.59 19.28
C LEU A 6 30.44 8.30 18.19
N GLY A 7 31.17 9.00 17.33
CA GLY A 7 30.69 10.05 16.44
C GLY A 7 29.46 9.74 15.63
N THR A 8 28.65 10.77 15.43
CA THR A 8 27.61 10.87 14.40
C THR A 8 28.24 10.53 13.04
N ARG A 9 27.88 9.36 12.48
CA ARG A 9 28.03 9.17 11.03
C ARG A 9 27.21 10.26 10.37
N GLN A 10 27.87 11.20 9.69
CA GLN A 10 27.22 12.05 8.70
C GLN A 10 26.42 11.11 7.78
N GLY A 11 25.10 11.30 7.73
CA GLY A 11 24.26 10.56 6.81
C GLY A 11 24.83 10.73 5.41
N ARG A 12 25.08 9.61 4.71
CA ARG A 12 25.33 9.68 3.27
C ARG A 12 24.12 10.40 2.69
N ARG A 13 24.34 11.54 2.01
CA ARG A 13 23.36 12.03 1.05
C ARG A 13 23.07 10.86 0.12
N SER A 14 21.80 10.44 0.07
CA SER A 14 21.33 9.60 -1.02
C SER A 14 21.68 10.34 -2.31
N GLN A 15 22.67 9.85 -3.04
CA GLN A 15 22.91 10.30 -4.40
C GLN A 15 21.81 9.65 -5.23
N ASN A 16 21.13 10.43 -6.08
CA ASN A 16 20.20 9.82 -7.03
C ASN A 16 20.95 8.77 -7.85
N PRO A 17 20.38 7.56 -8.01
CA PRO A 17 21.03 6.48 -8.75
C PRO A 17 21.40 6.97 -10.17
N GLN A 18 22.57 6.57 -10.64
CA GLN A 18 22.96 6.86 -12.03
C GLN A 18 22.06 6.03 -12.97
N PRO A 19 21.80 6.48 -14.20
CA PRO A 19 20.94 5.73 -15.13
C PRO A 19 21.40 4.28 -15.39
N SER A 20 22.69 3.99 -15.21
CA SER A 20 23.27 2.64 -15.31
C SER A 20 22.93 1.69 -14.15
N ASP A 21 22.33 2.22 -13.07
CA ASP A 21 22.06 1.47 -11.84
C ASP A 21 20.56 1.12 -11.67
N MET A 22 19.71 1.54 -12.63
CA MET A 22 18.27 1.24 -12.60
C MET A 22 18.00 -0.19 -13.08
N SER A 23 17.12 -0.89 -12.38
CA SER A 23 16.66 -2.20 -12.83
C SER A 23 15.72 -2.07 -14.05
N ASP A 24 15.55 -3.14 -14.83
CA ASP A 24 14.56 -3.20 -15.91
C ASP A 24 13.14 -2.90 -15.38
N GLU A 25 12.86 -3.26 -14.12
CA GLU A 25 11.59 -2.99 -13.43
C GLU A 25 11.42 -1.49 -13.16
N ASP A 26 12.46 -0.80 -12.69
CA ASP A 26 12.43 0.64 -12.43
C ASP A 26 12.22 1.43 -13.73
N GLU A 27 12.83 0.98 -14.82
CA GLU A 27 12.64 1.58 -16.14
C GLU A 27 11.20 1.36 -16.65
N TYR A 28 10.64 0.16 -16.44
CA TYR A 28 9.25 -0.13 -16.79
C TYR A 28 8.27 0.74 -16.00
N VAL A 29 8.41 0.82 -14.67
CA VAL A 29 7.56 1.68 -13.82
C VAL A 29 7.67 3.13 -14.28
N ARG A 30 8.89 3.63 -14.53
CA ARG A 30 9.11 5.01 -14.99
C ARG A 30 8.41 5.31 -16.31
N ALA A 31 8.33 4.35 -17.22
CA ALA A 31 7.66 4.51 -18.50
C ALA A 31 6.13 4.46 -18.37
N HIS A 32 5.58 3.61 -17.50
CA HIS A 32 4.14 3.26 -17.49
C HIS A 32 3.35 3.77 -16.27
N TRP A 33 3.98 4.44 -15.29
CA TRP A 33 3.29 4.88 -14.04
C TRP A 33 2.05 5.76 -14.26
N ARG A 34 1.94 6.42 -15.43
CA ARG A 34 0.78 7.25 -15.79
C ARG A 34 -0.41 6.45 -16.33
N GLU A 35 -0.20 5.21 -16.75
CA GLU A 35 -1.22 4.39 -17.40
C GLU A 35 -2.21 3.83 -16.38
N ASP A 36 -3.49 3.85 -16.73
CA ASP A 36 -4.57 3.35 -15.86
C ASP A 36 -4.53 1.82 -15.70
N THR A 37 -4.12 1.12 -16.76
CA THR A 37 -3.92 -0.34 -16.77
C THR A 37 -2.78 -0.74 -15.83
N PHE A 38 -1.65 -0.03 -15.88
CA PHE A 38 -0.53 -0.27 -14.97
C PHE A 38 -0.86 0.14 -13.52
N PHE A 39 -1.59 1.25 -13.33
CA PHE A 39 -2.11 1.62 -12.02
C PHE A 39 -2.99 0.51 -11.43
N GLY A 40 -3.95 -0.02 -12.20
CA GLY A 40 -4.83 -1.09 -11.73
C GLY A 40 -4.10 -2.42 -11.50
N ASN A 41 -3.15 -2.77 -12.37
CA ASN A 41 -2.32 -3.98 -12.24
C ASN A 41 -1.59 -4.07 -10.89
N GLN A 42 -1.11 -2.94 -10.36
CA GLN A 42 -0.38 -2.90 -9.08
C GLN A 42 -1.23 -3.32 -7.88
N PHE A 43 -2.57 -3.25 -7.96
CA PHE A 43 -3.44 -3.79 -6.90
C PHE A 43 -3.47 -5.32 -6.83
N LEU A 44 -3.01 -6.00 -7.89
CA LEU A 44 -3.02 -7.46 -7.98
C LEU A 44 -1.60 -8.03 -7.97
N ASN A 45 -0.67 -7.36 -8.65
CA ASN A 45 0.69 -7.85 -8.87
C ASN A 45 1.77 -6.89 -8.39
N GLY A 46 1.38 -5.79 -7.74
CA GLY A 46 2.32 -4.83 -7.14
C GLY A 46 2.83 -5.28 -5.77
N VAL A 47 3.45 -4.34 -5.06
CA VAL A 47 4.04 -4.59 -3.74
C VAL A 47 2.99 -4.84 -2.65
N HIS A 48 1.75 -4.38 -2.84
CA HIS A 48 0.71 -4.44 -1.82
C HIS A 48 -0.65 -4.95 -2.36
N PRO A 49 -0.76 -6.23 -2.74
CA PRO A 49 -1.97 -6.80 -3.33
C PRO A 49 -3.01 -7.26 -2.29
N MET A 50 -3.24 -6.45 -1.25
CA MET A 50 -4.03 -6.85 -0.07
C MET A 50 -5.29 -6.00 0.19
N VAL A 51 -5.42 -4.84 -0.46
CA VAL A 51 -6.52 -3.88 -0.16
C VAL A 51 -7.73 -4.08 -1.06
N ILE A 52 -7.52 -4.47 -2.32
CA ILE A 52 -8.59 -4.54 -3.31
C ILE A 52 -9.62 -5.62 -2.97
N GLN A 53 -10.89 -5.26 -3.07
CA GLN A 53 -12.00 -6.17 -2.83
C GLN A 53 -13.08 -6.00 -3.89
N ARG A 54 -13.79 -7.09 -4.23
CA ARG A 54 -14.95 -7.00 -5.12
C ARG A 54 -16.05 -6.17 -4.45
N CYS A 55 -16.54 -5.16 -5.16
CA CYS A 55 -17.59 -4.27 -4.68
C CYS A 55 -18.96 -4.86 -5.02
N THR A 56 -19.74 -5.22 -4.01
CA THR A 56 -21.13 -5.72 -4.20
C THR A 56 -22.18 -4.60 -4.16
N GLY A 57 -21.79 -3.42 -3.69
CA GLY A 57 -22.60 -2.21 -3.64
C GLY A 57 -21.74 -1.03 -3.20
N LEU A 58 -22.01 0.14 -3.76
CA LEU A 58 -21.22 1.33 -3.46
C LEU A 58 -21.38 1.76 -2.00
N PRO A 59 -20.30 2.11 -1.29
CA PRO A 59 -20.38 2.72 0.03
C PRO A 59 -21.22 4.01 0.01
N CYS A 60 -22.02 4.25 1.05
CA CYS A 60 -22.88 5.44 1.12
C CYS A 60 -22.08 6.76 1.17
N ASN A 61 -20.82 6.71 1.61
CA ASN A 61 -19.90 7.83 1.63
C ASN A 61 -19.09 8.00 0.34
N PHE A 62 -19.38 7.20 -0.70
CA PHE A 62 -18.76 7.30 -2.02
C PHE A 62 -19.84 7.44 -3.10
N PRO A 63 -20.44 8.64 -3.27
CA PRO A 63 -21.61 8.87 -4.11
C PRO A 63 -21.28 8.92 -5.62
N VAL A 64 -20.62 7.89 -6.14
CA VAL A 64 -20.39 7.71 -7.59
C VAL A 64 -21.73 7.47 -8.28
N THR A 65 -22.01 8.24 -9.32
CA THR A 65 -23.23 8.07 -10.11
C THR A 65 -22.93 7.32 -11.42
N PRO A 66 -23.93 6.62 -12.02
CA PRO A 66 -23.75 5.98 -13.31
C PRO A 66 -23.26 6.93 -14.41
N ALA A 67 -23.71 8.19 -14.38
CA ALA A 67 -23.31 9.21 -15.36
C ALA A 67 -21.82 9.55 -15.29
N MET A 68 -21.23 9.51 -14.09
CA MET A 68 -19.81 9.83 -13.89
C MET A 68 -18.87 8.80 -14.53
N VAL A 69 -19.25 7.52 -14.48
CA VAL A 69 -18.40 6.41 -14.94
C VAL A 69 -18.82 5.85 -16.30
N ALA A 70 -19.88 6.39 -16.92
CA ALA A 70 -20.41 5.89 -18.18
C ALA A 70 -19.36 5.81 -19.30
N SER A 71 -18.47 6.82 -19.40
CA SER A 71 -17.39 6.82 -20.39
C SER A 71 -16.36 5.71 -20.17
N SER A 72 -16.17 5.27 -18.92
CA SER A 72 -15.22 4.21 -18.57
C SER A 72 -15.82 2.81 -18.73
N LEU A 73 -17.13 2.65 -18.55
CA LEU A 73 -17.83 1.36 -18.67
C LEU A 73 -18.21 1.02 -20.12
N GLY A 74 -18.33 2.03 -20.98
CA GLY A 74 -18.78 1.90 -22.37
C GLY A 74 -20.31 2.02 -22.52
N GLU A 75 -20.77 2.32 -23.75
CA GLU A 75 -22.17 2.66 -24.03
C GLU A 75 -23.18 1.53 -23.75
N SER A 76 -22.72 0.28 -23.66
CA SER A 76 -23.58 -0.90 -23.50
C SER A 76 -23.70 -1.42 -22.07
N CYS A 77 -23.01 -0.82 -21.08
CA CYS A 77 -22.97 -1.32 -19.71
C CYS A 77 -23.34 -0.24 -18.69
N SER A 78 -24.30 -0.53 -17.80
CA SER A 78 -24.56 0.32 -16.65
C SER A 78 -23.67 -0.06 -15.47
N LEU A 79 -23.42 0.89 -14.56
CA LEU A 79 -22.70 0.64 -13.32
C LEU A 79 -23.36 -0.46 -12.47
N GLN A 80 -24.68 -0.52 -12.46
CA GLN A 80 -25.44 -1.54 -11.75
C GLN A 80 -25.21 -2.93 -12.35
N ASP A 81 -25.21 -3.05 -13.69
CA ASP A 81 -24.95 -4.33 -14.36
C ASP A 81 -23.54 -4.83 -14.07
N GLU A 82 -22.53 -3.95 -14.08
CA GLU A 82 -21.14 -4.33 -13.81
C GLU A 82 -20.91 -4.70 -12.33
N LEU A 83 -21.64 -4.07 -11.39
CA LEU A 83 -21.68 -4.48 -9.98
C LEU A 83 -22.27 -5.89 -9.85
N GLU A 84 -23.39 -6.17 -10.51
CA GLU A 84 -24.07 -7.48 -10.48
C GLU A 84 -23.25 -8.59 -11.13
N LYS A 85 -22.53 -8.28 -12.21
CA LYS A 85 -21.56 -9.19 -12.83
C LYS A 85 -20.32 -9.43 -11.95
N GLY A 86 -20.08 -8.57 -10.96
CA GLY A 86 -18.92 -8.65 -10.09
C GLY A 86 -17.63 -8.13 -10.73
N ASN A 87 -17.74 -7.23 -11.70
CA ASN A 87 -16.61 -6.61 -12.41
C ASN A 87 -16.15 -5.31 -11.76
N ILE A 88 -16.85 -4.81 -10.73
CA ILE A 88 -16.47 -3.60 -10.00
C ILE A 88 -15.74 -3.97 -8.72
N PHE A 89 -14.65 -3.28 -8.45
CA PHE A 89 -13.78 -3.48 -7.29
C PHE A 89 -13.57 -2.15 -6.57
N LEU A 90 -13.27 -2.23 -5.28
CA LEU A 90 -13.02 -1.09 -4.41
C LEU A 90 -11.72 -1.31 -3.65
N ALA A 91 -10.87 -0.29 -3.63
CA ALA A 91 -9.80 -0.15 -2.65
C ALA A 91 -10.17 0.99 -1.69
N ASP A 92 -10.44 0.66 -0.43
CA ASP A 92 -10.86 1.61 0.61
C ASP A 92 -9.74 1.80 1.64
N TYR A 93 -9.22 3.02 1.72
CA TYR A 93 -8.13 3.41 2.62
C TYR A 93 -8.63 4.10 3.89
N LYS A 94 -9.86 3.81 4.34
CA LYS A 94 -10.44 4.32 5.58
C LYS A 94 -9.55 4.18 6.82
N ILE A 95 -8.67 3.17 6.86
CA ILE A 95 -7.69 3.01 7.96
C ILE A 95 -6.79 4.23 8.17
N LEU A 96 -6.63 5.08 7.16
CA LEU A 96 -5.84 6.32 7.22
C LEU A 96 -6.63 7.52 7.74
N GLU A 97 -7.95 7.39 7.91
CA GLU A 97 -8.80 8.48 8.41
C GLU A 97 -8.37 8.89 9.82
N GLY A 98 -8.07 10.18 9.99
CA GLY A 98 -7.66 10.75 11.27
C GLY A 98 -6.23 10.39 11.72
N VAL A 99 -5.42 9.73 10.88
CA VAL A 99 -4.01 9.48 11.19
C VAL A 99 -3.26 10.81 11.34
N PRO A 100 -2.54 11.02 12.46
CA PRO A 100 -1.76 12.25 12.66
C PRO A 100 -0.70 12.42 11.58
N VAL A 101 -0.63 13.64 11.03
CA VAL A 101 0.34 14.01 9.99
C VAL A 101 1.66 14.45 10.59
N ASN A 102 2.76 14.11 9.93
CA ASN A 102 4.11 14.47 10.36
C ASN A 102 4.56 15.83 9.76
N THR A 103 5.64 16.38 10.31
CA THR A 103 6.41 17.47 9.71
C THR A 103 7.80 16.95 9.33
N ILE A 104 8.18 17.07 8.06
CA ILE A 104 9.48 16.61 7.56
C ILE A 104 10.28 17.84 7.14
N ASN A 105 11.48 18.01 7.71
CA ASN A 105 12.35 19.16 7.46
C ASN A 105 11.65 20.53 7.62
N GLY A 106 10.73 20.63 8.60
CA GLY A 106 9.94 21.84 8.84
C GLY A 106 8.72 22.03 7.93
N TYR A 107 8.47 21.12 6.98
CA TYR A 107 7.32 21.17 6.07
C TYR A 107 6.20 20.24 6.53
N GLN A 108 5.00 20.78 6.63
CA GLN A 108 3.78 20.03 6.91
C GLN A 108 3.55 18.98 5.82
N GLN A 109 3.37 17.73 6.22
CA GLN A 109 2.96 16.64 5.33
C GLN A 109 1.44 16.45 5.40
N TYR A 110 0.87 15.72 4.44
CA TYR A 110 -0.57 15.50 4.36
C TYR A 110 -0.84 14.05 4.04
N ILE A 111 -1.96 13.52 4.53
CA ILE A 111 -2.41 12.14 4.29
C ILE A 111 -3.85 12.23 3.80
N ALA A 112 -4.16 11.45 2.77
CA ALA A 112 -5.51 11.22 2.28
C ALA A 112 -6.02 9.84 2.74
N ALA A 113 -7.33 9.67 2.83
CA ALA A 113 -7.97 8.38 3.10
C ALA A 113 -8.90 8.00 1.94
N PRO A 114 -8.34 7.69 0.76
CA PRO A 114 -9.11 7.60 -0.47
C PRO A 114 -10.01 6.37 -0.58
N LEU A 115 -11.04 6.50 -1.40
CA LEU A 115 -11.82 5.41 -1.98
C LEU A 115 -11.52 5.37 -3.49
N CYS A 116 -11.07 4.23 -4.00
CA CYS A 116 -10.73 4.02 -5.41
C CYS A 116 -11.61 2.93 -5.99
N LEU A 117 -12.49 3.29 -6.93
CA LEU A 117 -13.32 2.35 -7.68
C LEU A 117 -12.58 1.87 -8.93
N LEU A 118 -12.57 0.57 -9.17
CA LEU A 118 -11.94 -0.05 -10.34
C LEU A 118 -12.94 -0.91 -11.11
N HIS A 119 -12.73 -1.02 -12.42
CA HIS A 119 -13.49 -1.88 -13.31
C HIS A 119 -12.57 -2.91 -13.96
N LEU A 120 -12.95 -4.18 -13.88
CA LEU A 120 -12.35 -5.25 -14.64
C LEU A 120 -13.00 -5.28 -16.03
N GLN A 121 -12.26 -4.80 -17.02
CA GLN A 121 -12.71 -4.73 -18.40
C GLN A 121 -12.76 -6.13 -19.04
N PRO A 122 -13.56 -6.31 -20.11
CA PRO A 122 -13.57 -7.57 -20.87
C PRO A 122 -12.21 -7.96 -21.47
N SER A 123 -11.29 -7.00 -21.65
CA SER A 123 -9.89 -7.27 -22.06
C SER A 123 -9.09 -8.04 -20.99
N GLY A 124 -9.59 -8.10 -19.76
CA GLY A 124 -8.89 -8.64 -18.60
C GLY A 124 -8.09 -7.59 -17.81
N GLU A 125 -8.11 -6.33 -18.26
CA GLU A 125 -7.42 -5.24 -17.58
C GLU A 125 -8.29 -4.66 -16.48
N LEU A 126 -7.69 -4.48 -15.31
CA LEU A 126 -8.30 -3.76 -14.20
C LEU A 126 -7.88 -2.29 -14.29
N VAL A 127 -8.84 -1.37 -14.35
CA VAL A 127 -8.56 0.08 -14.48
C VAL A 127 -9.34 0.90 -13.45
N PRO A 128 -8.77 2.00 -12.91
CA PRO A 128 -9.48 2.94 -12.06
C PRO A 128 -10.54 3.72 -12.85
N ILE A 129 -11.73 3.89 -12.26
CA ILE A 129 -12.85 4.62 -12.89
C ILE A 129 -13.38 5.78 -12.06
N ALA A 130 -13.09 5.81 -10.75
CA ALA A 130 -13.44 6.94 -9.87
C ALA A 130 -12.55 6.94 -8.63
N ILE A 131 -12.15 8.13 -8.17
CA ILE A 131 -11.35 8.31 -6.95
C ILE A 131 -11.93 9.44 -6.11
N GLN A 132 -12.24 9.18 -4.83
CA GLN A 132 -12.52 10.22 -3.83
C GLN A 132 -11.39 10.23 -2.81
N LEU A 133 -10.78 11.39 -2.53
CA LEU A 133 -9.59 11.46 -1.67
C LEU A 133 -9.88 11.52 -0.15
N SER A 134 -11.16 11.64 0.22
CA SER A 134 -11.63 11.68 1.61
C SER A 134 -12.71 10.63 1.85
N GLN A 135 -12.88 10.24 3.11
CA GLN A 135 -14.00 9.42 3.55
C GLN A 135 -15.30 10.22 3.69
N CYS A 136 -15.23 11.55 3.75
CA CYS A 136 -16.40 12.43 3.84
C CYS A 136 -16.66 13.09 2.47
N PRO A 137 -17.78 12.78 1.79
CA PRO A 137 -18.13 13.42 0.53
C PRO A 137 -18.55 14.87 0.76
N GLY A 138 -18.32 15.73 -0.23
CA GLY A 138 -18.70 17.14 -0.16
C GLY A 138 -18.08 17.96 -1.28
N PRO A 139 -18.42 19.27 -1.38
CA PRO A 139 -17.86 20.15 -2.40
C PRO A 139 -16.33 20.25 -2.34
N ASP A 140 -15.73 20.11 -1.16
CA ASP A 140 -14.28 20.13 -0.95
C ASP A 140 -13.62 18.75 -1.12
N SER A 141 -14.40 17.70 -1.38
CA SER A 141 -13.90 16.36 -1.70
C SER A 141 -14.55 15.86 -2.99
N PRO A 142 -14.11 16.38 -4.15
CA PRO A 142 -14.63 15.94 -5.43
C PRO A 142 -14.27 14.46 -5.66
N ILE A 143 -15.09 13.82 -6.50
CA ILE A 143 -14.78 12.52 -7.07
C ILE A 143 -14.11 12.79 -8.41
N PHE A 144 -12.83 12.43 -8.49
CA PHE A 144 -12.02 12.52 -9.69
C PHE A 144 -12.31 11.35 -10.62
N LEU A 145 -12.30 11.61 -11.92
CA LEU A 145 -12.61 10.66 -12.98
C LEU A 145 -11.49 10.65 -14.04
N PRO A 146 -11.31 9.56 -14.79
CA PRO A 146 -10.37 9.51 -15.93
C PRO A 146 -10.66 10.56 -17.01
N SER A 147 -11.89 11.07 -17.07
CA SER A 147 -12.34 12.11 -18.00
C SER A 147 -12.02 13.54 -17.55
N ASP A 148 -11.51 13.72 -16.33
CA ASP A 148 -11.03 15.03 -15.84
C ASP A 148 -9.73 15.44 -16.55
N SER A 149 -9.17 16.60 -16.19
CA SER A 149 -7.89 17.03 -16.75
C SER A 149 -6.78 16.03 -16.42
N GLU A 150 -5.80 15.88 -17.32
CA GLU A 150 -4.69 14.92 -17.17
C GLU A 150 -4.05 15.02 -15.78
N TRP A 151 -3.79 16.24 -15.31
CA TRP A 151 -3.10 16.47 -14.06
C TRP A 151 -3.99 16.26 -12.82
N ASP A 152 -5.29 16.52 -12.91
CA ASP A 152 -6.21 16.20 -11.81
C ASP A 152 -6.29 14.70 -11.61
N TRP A 153 -6.41 13.93 -12.69
CA TRP A 153 -6.46 12.48 -12.63
C TRP A 153 -5.13 11.85 -12.17
N ILE A 154 -4.00 12.32 -12.71
CA ILE A 154 -2.67 11.87 -12.27
C ILE A 154 -2.45 12.17 -10.77
N LEU A 155 -2.87 13.35 -10.30
CA LEU A 155 -2.75 13.71 -8.89
C LEU A 155 -3.62 12.82 -8.00
N ALA A 156 -4.87 12.58 -8.38
CA ALA A 156 -5.77 11.68 -7.65
C ALA A 156 -5.19 10.26 -7.53
N LYS A 157 -4.67 9.70 -8.63
CA LYS A 157 -3.99 8.39 -8.62
C LYS A 157 -2.73 8.40 -7.74
N THR A 158 -1.96 9.49 -7.76
CA THR A 158 -0.75 9.63 -6.94
C THR A 158 -1.09 9.60 -5.45
N TRP A 159 -2.18 10.25 -5.04
CA TRP A 159 -2.67 10.20 -3.66
C TRP A 159 -3.13 8.79 -3.25
N VAL A 160 -3.75 8.03 -4.16
CA VAL A 160 -4.08 6.61 -3.91
C VAL A 160 -2.81 5.78 -3.73
N ARG A 161 -1.77 5.96 -4.57
CA ARG A 161 -0.49 5.25 -4.39
C ARG A 161 0.22 5.65 -3.11
N TYR A 162 0.12 6.92 -2.70
CA TYR A 162 0.67 7.36 -1.43
C TYR A 162 -0.05 6.72 -0.23
N ALA A 163 -1.38 6.66 -0.26
CA ALA A 163 -2.16 5.93 0.74
C ALA A 163 -1.78 4.44 0.78
N GLU A 164 -1.62 3.81 -0.39
CA GLU A 164 -1.18 2.43 -0.51
C GLU A 164 0.19 2.20 0.12
N PHE A 165 1.16 3.08 -0.15
CA PHE A 165 2.49 3.03 0.44
C PHE A 165 2.44 3.09 1.98
N LEU A 166 1.61 3.98 2.55
CA LEU A 166 1.48 4.09 4.00
C LEU A 166 0.92 2.81 4.62
N VAL A 167 -0.13 2.24 4.03
CA VAL A 167 -0.73 0.99 4.54
C VAL A 167 0.20 -0.20 4.32
N HIS A 168 0.86 -0.28 3.16
CA HIS A 168 1.84 -1.30 2.85
C HIS A 168 2.93 -1.33 3.93
N GLU A 169 3.64 -0.21 4.13
CA GLU A 169 4.80 -0.20 5.02
C GLU A 169 4.41 -0.37 6.48
N ALA A 170 3.37 0.34 6.95
CA ALA A 170 3.02 0.32 8.37
C ALA A 170 2.25 -0.93 8.77
N VAL A 171 1.33 -1.40 7.93
CA VAL A 171 0.41 -2.49 8.27
C VAL A 171 0.89 -3.80 7.69
N SER A 172 0.89 -3.92 6.36
CA SER A 172 1.12 -5.22 5.72
C SER A 172 2.56 -5.70 5.87
N HIS A 173 3.52 -4.79 5.80
CA HIS A 173 4.93 -5.08 5.97
C HIS A 173 5.32 -5.07 7.46
N LEU A 174 5.36 -3.91 8.12
CA LEU A 174 5.87 -3.85 9.49
C LEU A 174 5.02 -4.65 10.49
N LEU A 175 3.71 -4.38 10.56
CA LEU A 175 2.86 -5.01 11.57
C LEU A 175 2.61 -6.48 11.28
N LEU A 176 2.12 -6.81 10.08
CA LEU A 176 1.60 -8.14 9.76
C LEU A 176 2.67 -9.17 9.41
N THR A 177 3.90 -8.75 9.10
CA THR A 177 5.04 -9.68 9.01
C THR A 177 5.95 -9.50 10.22
N HIS A 178 6.76 -8.44 10.27
CA HIS A 178 7.85 -8.31 11.25
C HIS A 178 7.38 -8.39 12.71
N LEU A 179 6.38 -7.60 13.11
CA LEU A 179 5.97 -7.53 14.53
C LEU A 179 5.20 -8.78 14.97
N ILE A 180 4.38 -9.37 14.10
CA ILE A 180 3.70 -10.64 14.39
C ILE A 180 4.70 -11.78 14.50
N ASP A 181 5.65 -11.86 13.57
CA ASP A 181 6.70 -12.89 13.57
C ASP A 181 7.60 -12.76 14.81
N GLU A 182 7.95 -11.54 15.21
CA GLU A 182 8.68 -11.29 16.46
C GLU A 182 7.91 -11.80 17.69
N ALA A 183 6.60 -11.57 17.75
CA ALA A 183 5.78 -12.04 18.87
C ALA A 183 5.79 -13.58 18.96
N PHE A 184 5.69 -14.28 17.82
CA PHE A 184 5.80 -15.75 17.77
C PHE A 184 7.19 -16.24 18.17
N ALA A 185 8.24 -15.58 17.70
CA ALA A 185 9.62 -15.92 18.04
C ALA A 185 9.87 -15.75 19.55
N LEU A 186 9.44 -14.63 20.15
CA LEU A 186 9.56 -14.38 21.59
C LEU A 186 8.77 -15.36 22.44
N ALA A 187 7.53 -15.70 22.04
CA ALA A 187 6.72 -16.70 22.74
C ALA A 187 7.41 -18.07 22.70
N THR A 188 7.93 -18.47 21.53
CA THR A 188 8.65 -19.74 21.35
C THR A 188 9.90 -19.81 22.21
N LEU A 189 10.73 -18.76 22.21
CA LEU A 189 11.95 -18.68 23.01
C LEU A 189 11.68 -18.76 24.52
N ARG A 190 10.58 -18.15 24.99
CA ARG A 190 10.28 -18.05 26.42
C ARG A 190 9.55 -19.26 26.97
N GLN A 191 8.77 -19.95 26.14
CA GLN A 191 7.83 -20.98 26.61
C GLN A 191 8.17 -22.40 26.15
N LEU A 192 9.03 -22.57 25.13
CA LEU A 192 9.38 -23.89 24.61
C LEU A 192 10.87 -24.18 24.86
N PRO A 193 11.22 -25.33 25.48
CA PRO A 193 12.62 -25.71 25.65
C PRO A 193 13.24 -26.10 24.30
N MET A 194 14.58 -25.97 24.19
CA MET A 194 15.35 -26.28 22.96
C MET A 194 15.09 -27.69 22.38
N CYS A 195 14.75 -28.66 23.23
CA CYS A 195 14.47 -30.03 22.80
C CYS A 195 13.06 -30.20 22.20
N HIS A 196 12.16 -29.22 22.41
CA HIS A 196 10.78 -29.29 21.95
C HIS A 196 10.71 -29.25 20.41
N PRO A 197 9.92 -30.11 19.77
CA PRO A 197 9.86 -30.18 18.30
C PRO A 197 9.42 -28.87 17.65
N LEU A 198 8.47 -28.15 18.27
CA LEU A 198 8.03 -26.83 17.77
C LEU A 198 9.12 -25.76 17.90
N PHE A 199 9.96 -25.81 18.93
CA PHE A 199 11.08 -24.88 19.07
C PHE A 199 12.04 -25.03 17.89
N LYS A 200 12.41 -26.28 17.57
CA LYS A 200 13.29 -26.59 16.44
C LYS A 200 12.68 -26.13 15.13
N LYS A 201 11.39 -26.39 14.91
CA LYS A 201 10.72 -26.05 13.65
C LYS A 201 10.61 -24.54 13.45
N PHE A 202 10.11 -23.79 14.43
CA PHE A 202 9.87 -22.35 14.26
C PHE A 202 11.17 -21.53 14.26
N LEU A 203 12.04 -21.71 15.24
CA LEU A 203 13.18 -20.79 15.37
C LEU A 203 14.35 -21.13 14.44
N LEU A 204 14.54 -22.40 14.07
CA LEU A 204 15.67 -22.81 13.23
C LEU A 204 15.34 -22.83 11.74
N GLU A 205 14.10 -23.14 11.37
CA GLU A 205 13.72 -23.28 9.96
C GLU A 205 12.87 -22.10 9.45
N VAL A 206 11.96 -21.55 10.27
CA VAL A 206 11.04 -20.49 9.83
C VAL A 206 11.64 -19.09 10.01
N PHE A 207 12.34 -18.83 11.13
CA PHE A 207 12.89 -17.50 11.44
C PHE A 207 14.43 -17.41 11.43
N PRO A 208 15.18 -18.00 10.48
CA PRO A 208 16.65 -18.05 10.60
C PRO A 208 17.33 -16.65 10.57
N SER A 209 16.65 -15.61 10.06
CA SER A 209 17.24 -14.30 9.78
C SER A 209 16.59 -13.11 10.50
N ASP A 210 15.34 -13.20 10.95
CA ASP A 210 14.58 -12.05 11.47
C ASP A 210 15.12 -11.49 12.78
N TYR A 211 15.86 -12.29 13.56
CA TYR A 211 16.53 -11.83 14.78
C TYR A 211 17.53 -10.69 14.52
N LYS A 212 18.08 -10.59 13.30
CA LYS A 212 19.07 -9.56 12.96
C LYS A 212 18.43 -8.22 12.56
N ILE A 213 17.21 -8.23 12.02
CA ILE A 213 16.54 -7.03 11.51
C ILE A 213 15.90 -6.25 12.66
N CYS A 214 15.26 -6.93 13.62
CA CYS A 214 14.63 -6.31 14.79
C CYS A 214 15.63 -5.89 15.91
N GLY A 215 16.94 -5.79 15.61
CA GLY A 215 17.93 -5.30 16.56
C GLY A 215 18.24 -6.23 17.75
N PHE A 216 17.72 -7.46 17.77
CA PHE A 216 18.04 -8.45 18.79
C PHE A 216 19.43 -9.06 18.56
N ARG A 217 20.45 -8.32 18.98
CA ARG A 217 21.83 -8.82 19.14
C ARG A 217 21.99 -9.68 20.41
N VAL A 218 20.94 -10.41 20.78
CA VAL A 218 20.87 -11.21 22.01
C VAL A 218 20.45 -12.61 21.62
N LEU A 219 21.38 -13.45 21.17
CA LEU A 219 21.22 -14.92 21.26
C LEU A 219 22.48 -15.70 20.88
N TYR A 220 23.43 -15.13 20.12
CA TYR A 220 24.70 -15.80 19.82
C TYR A 220 25.74 -15.81 20.96
N LYS A 221 25.37 -15.45 22.20
CA LYS A 221 26.28 -15.47 23.36
C LYS A 221 25.85 -16.41 24.50
N VAL A 222 24.79 -17.21 24.31
CA VAL A 222 24.35 -18.23 25.28
C VAL A 222 24.18 -19.61 24.62
N LEU A 223 24.80 -19.80 23.47
CA LEU A 223 25.18 -21.11 22.91
C LEU A 223 26.71 -21.16 22.89
#